data_AF-A0A2R7KHI9-F1
#
_entry.id   AF-A0A2R7KHI9-F1
#
_cell.length_a   1.000
_cell.length_b   1.000
_cell.length_c   1.000
_cell.angle_alpha   90.00
_cell.angle_beta   90.00
_cell.angle_gamma   90.00
#
_symmetry.space_group_name_H-M   'P 1'
#
loop_
_entity.id
_entity.type
_entity.pdbx_description
1 polymer ?
#
loop_
_entity_poly.entity_id
_entity_poly.type
_entity_poly.pdbx_seq_one_letter_code
_entity_poly.pdbx_strand_id
1 'polypeptide(L)'
;MKKIFFKRHKNKLIALFIFCTGTLWFANYIGYQHIPGHVEYVVQNFIGRYFIKEEAPIDFERAQFLNDSLQAESQKSNEVTHKIKGNFDGTGFIDYAFISPNSGHIVFSKGKAFSVVDLIELNPNDDKLFEEGDLDNDGADDFSVYRYKKGWHNEIITYLHSDNEPWTRCLTIDLNSDEKASDEDIKARVFRKNGKIYFLDKIKDEKTNEYKLVSKSLNSFKA
;
A
#
# COMPACT_ATOMS: atom_id res chain seq x y z
N MET A 1 22.42 8.63 -7.00
CA MET A 1 23.87 8.35 -7.20
C MET A 1 24.29 6.93 -6.83
N LYS A 2 23.89 6.37 -5.68
CA LYS A 2 24.23 4.97 -5.28
C LYS A 2 23.76 3.88 -6.26
N LYS A 3 22.53 3.96 -6.81
CA LYS A 3 21.99 2.94 -7.74
C LYS A 3 22.79 2.77 -9.05
N ILE A 4 23.47 3.83 -9.54
CA ILE A 4 24.22 3.79 -10.80
C ILE A 4 25.61 3.15 -10.63
N PHE A 5 26.25 3.39 -9.48
CA PHE A 5 27.55 2.80 -9.17
C PHE A 5 27.50 1.26 -9.10
N PHE A 6 26.48 0.71 -8.42
CA PHE A 6 26.33 -0.74 -8.26
C PHE A 6 26.00 -1.47 -9.57
N LYS A 7 25.20 -0.87 -10.45
CA LYS A 7 24.86 -1.48 -11.75
C LYS A 7 26.11 -1.66 -12.64
N ARG A 8 27.05 -0.71 -12.58
CA ARG A 8 28.27 -0.71 -13.42
C ARG A 8 29.36 -1.66 -12.91
N HIS A 9 29.38 -1.97 -11.62
CA HIS A 9 30.44 -2.77 -10.98
C HIS A 9 29.98 -4.14 -10.47
N LYS A 10 28.71 -4.52 -10.70
CA LYS A 10 28.09 -5.78 -10.24
C LYS A 10 28.97 -7.02 -10.48
N ASN A 11 29.48 -7.18 -11.71
CA ASN A 11 30.27 -8.37 -12.05
C ASN A 11 31.66 -8.38 -11.40
N LYS A 12 32.26 -7.20 -11.17
CA LYS A 12 33.55 -7.07 -10.46
C LYS A 12 33.41 -7.35 -8.97
N LEU A 13 32.29 -6.94 -8.37
CA LEU A 13 31.96 -7.24 -6.97
C LEU A 13 31.67 -8.73 -6.78
N ILE A 14 30.96 -9.37 -7.72
CA ILE A 14 30.73 -10.83 -7.71
C ILE A 14 32.05 -11.60 -7.81
N ALA A 15 32.93 -11.22 -8.73
CA ALA A 15 34.23 -11.88 -8.90
C ALA A 15 35.13 -11.72 -7.66
N LEU A 16 35.18 -10.52 -7.07
CA LEU A 16 35.91 -10.27 -5.82
C LEU A 16 35.34 -11.11 -4.66
N PHE A 17 34.02 -11.28 -4.61
CA PHE A 17 33.36 -12.06 -3.57
C PHE A 17 33.63 -13.56 -3.68
N ILE A 18 33.57 -14.12 -4.90
CA ILE A 18 33.91 -15.54 -5.16
C ILE A 18 35.37 -15.80 -4.80
N PHE A 19 36.26 -14.85 -5.10
CA PHE A 19 37.67 -14.95 -4.72
C PHE A 19 37.83 -14.97 -3.20
N CYS A 20 37.16 -14.07 -2.46
CA CYS A 20 37.22 -14.03 -1.00
C CYS A 20 36.65 -15.31 -0.34
N THR A 21 35.50 -15.80 -0.79
CA THR A 21 34.91 -17.03 -0.24
C THR A 21 35.75 -18.26 -0.57
N GLY A 22 36.31 -18.34 -1.79
CA GLY A 22 37.25 -19.40 -2.17
C GLY A 22 38.51 -19.40 -1.30
N THR A 23 39.09 -18.23 -1.01
CA THR A 23 40.26 -18.13 -0.11
C THR A 23 39.94 -18.51 1.33
N LEU A 24 38.75 -18.17 1.84
CA LEU A 24 38.30 -18.56 3.19
C LEU A 24 38.06 -20.06 3.30
N TRP A 25 37.48 -20.67 2.27
CA TRP A 25 37.24 -22.11 2.22
C TRP A 25 38.55 -22.89 2.11
N PHE A 26 39.49 -22.42 1.28
CA PHE A 26 40.83 -22.99 1.16
C PHE A 26 41.62 -22.89 2.46
N ALA A 27 41.53 -21.76 3.18
CA ALA A 27 42.16 -21.58 4.49
C ALA A 27 41.62 -22.58 5.55
N ASN A 28 40.31 -22.81 5.57
CA ASN A 28 39.71 -23.86 6.43
C ASN A 28 40.14 -25.27 5.99
N TYR A 29 40.24 -25.54 4.69
CA TYR A 29 40.63 -26.84 4.15
C TYR A 29 42.08 -27.23 4.51
N ILE A 30 43.01 -26.26 4.54
CA ILE A 30 44.41 -26.49 4.94
C ILE A 30 44.64 -26.45 6.45
N GLY A 31 43.56 -26.47 7.26
CA GLY A 31 43.64 -26.71 8.70
C GLY A 31 43.91 -25.46 9.55
N TYR A 32 43.71 -24.25 9.03
CA TYR A 32 43.62 -23.06 9.88
C TYR A 32 42.32 -23.10 10.69
N GLN A 33 42.38 -23.69 11.88
CA GLN A 33 41.29 -23.65 12.85
C GLN A 33 41.16 -22.23 13.41
N HIS A 34 39.94 -21.70 13.31
CA HIS A 34 39.41 -20.44 13.87
C HIS A 34 39.39 -19.22 12.93
N ILE A 35 38.43 -19.23 12.01
CA ILE A 35 37.80 -17.99 11.55
C ILE A 35 36.75 -17.60 12.61
N PRO A 36 36.81 -16.40 13.22
CA PRO A 36 35.85 -16.01 14.25
C PRO A 36 34.42 -15.97 13.67
N GLY A 37 33.44 -16.51 14.40
CA GLY A 37 32.02 -16.55 13.99
C GLY A 37 31.39 -15.20 13.63
N HIS A 38 32.07 -14.10 13.94
CA HIS A 38 31.70 -12.74 13.54
C HIS A 38 31.82 -12.51 12.01
N VAL A 39 32.70 -13.24 11.31
CA VAL A 39 32.84 -13.16 9.84
C VAL A 39 31.71 -13.91 9.15
N GLU A 40 31.31 -15.05 9.68
CA GLU A 40 30.17 -15.83 9.20
C GLU A 40 28.86 -15.03 9.34
N TYR A 41 28.67 -14.36 10.47
CA TYR A 41 27.52 -13.48 10.71
C TYR A 41 27.48 -12.26 9.77
N VAL A 42 28.64 -11.64 9.48
CA VAL A 42 28.73 -10.51 8.54
C VAL A 42 28.49 -10.97 7.11
N VAL A 43 29.00 -12.14 6.71
CA VAL A 43 28.78 -12.72 5.38
C VAL A 43 27.32 -13.14 5.21
N GLN A 44 26.68 -13.75 6.22
CA GLN A 44 25.26 -14.09 6.16
C GLN A 44 24.35 -12.85 6.14
N ASN A 45 24.66 -11.80 6.91
CA ASN A 45 23.90 -10.54 6.83
C ASN A 45 24.10 -9.82 5.50
N PHE A 46 25.30 -9.87 4.91
CA PHE A 46 25.56 -9.29 3.61
C PHE A 46 24.88 -10.08 2.49
N ILE A 47 24.86 -11.41 2.57
CA ILE A 47 24.12 -12.26 1.62
C ILE A 47 22.60 -12.06 1.79
N GLY A 48 22.09 -12.05 3.03
CA GLY A 48 20.67 -11.86 3.35
C GLY A 48 20.12 -10.50 2.89
N ARG A 49 20.92 -9.43 2.92
CA ARG A 49 20.48 -8.10 2.45
C ARG A 49 20.58 -7.87 0.94
N TYR A 50 21.35 -8.69 0.21
CA TYR A 50 21.61 -8.46 -1.23
C TYR A 50 21.10 -9.58 -2.15
N PHE A 51 20.83 -10.78 -1.64
CA PHE A 51 20.30 -11.91 -2.41
C PHE A 51 18.86 -12.29 -2.06
N ILE A 52 18.31 -11.79 -0.95
CA ILE A 52 16.87 -11.81 -0.71
C ILE A 52 16.29 -10.67 -1.54
N LYS A 53 15.80 -11.03 -2.73
CA LYS A 53 14.68 -10.32 -3.35
C LYS A 53 13.65 -10.15 -2.22
N GLU A 54 13.25 -8.91 -1.88
CA GLU A 54 12.25 -8.64 -0.84
C GLU A 54 11.19 -9.75 -0.84
N GLU A 55 11.32 -10.70 0.09
CA GLU A 55 10.28 -11.68 0.33
C GLU A 55 9.27 -10.93 1.15
N ALA A 56 8.37 -10.27 0.41
CA ALA A 56 7.02 -9.95 0.82
C ALA A 56 6.43 -11.14 1.59
N PRO A 57 5.49 -10.90 2.52
CA PRO A 57 4.90 -11.95 3.34
C PRO A 57 4.57 -13.22 2.53
N ILE A 58 5.06 -14.32 3.09
CA ILE A 58 5.23 -15.69 2.61
C ILE A 58 4.12 -16.10 1.62
N ASP A 59 4.49 -16.47 0.38
CA ASP A 59 3.59 -16.80 -0.74
C ASP A 59 2.44 -17.77 -0.40
N PHE A 60 2.59 -18.60 0.64
CA PHE A 60 1.56 -19.51 1.13
C PHE A 60 0.41 -18.79 1.84
N GLU A 61 0.72 -17.81 2.71
CA GLU A 61 -0.30 -17.00 3.39
C GLU A 61 -1.07 -16.17 2.36
N ARG A 62 -0.36 -15.60 1.38
CA ARG A 62 -0.97 -14.86 0.26
C ARG A 62 -1.85 -15.74 -0.63
N ALA A 63 -1.46 -16.98 -0.89
CA ALA A 63 -2.25 -17.92 -1.69
C ALA A 63 -3.49 -18.43 -0.93
N GLN A 64 -3.34 -18.74 0.35
CA GLN A 64 -4.45 -19.11 1.24
C GLN A 64 -5.46 -17.96 1.33
N PHE A 65 -4.96 -16.75 1.51
CA PHE A 65 -5.73 -15.52 1.53
C PHE A 65 -6.47 -15.24 0.21
N LEU A 66 -5.82 -15.42 -0.94
CA LEU A 66 -6.45 -15.29 -2.25
C LEU A 66 -7.61 -16.30 -2.40
N ASN A 67 -7.39 -17.54 -1.96
CA ASN A 67 -8.40 -18.58 -1.96
C ASN A 67 -9.58 -18.25 -1.05
N ASP A 68 -9.33 -17.74 0.16
CA ASP A 68 -10.38 -17.34 1.11
C ASP A 68 -11.19 -16.13 0.58
N SER A 69 -10.54 -15.20 -0.12
CA SER A 69 -11.18 -14.06 -0.78
C SER A 69 -12.06 -14.50 -1.96
N LEU A 70 -11.57 -15.43 -2.79
CA LEU A 70 -12.35 -16.03 -3.88
C LEU A 70 -13.56 -16.84 -3.36
N GLN A 71 -13.40 -17.53 -2.23
CA GLN A 71 -14.50 -18.26 -1.61
C GLN A 71 -15.55 -17.31 -1.00
N ALA A 72 -15.12 -16.22 -0.35
CA ALA A 72 -16.01 -15.18 0.18
C ALA A 72 -16.88 -14.57 -0.94
N GLU A 73 -16.29 -14.31 -2.10
CA GLU A 73 -16.98 -13.76 -3.26
C GLU A 73 -17.97 -14.76 -3.88
N SER A 74 -17.63 -16.05 -3.89
CA SER A 74 -18.52 -17.11 -4.38
C SER A 74 -19.74 -17.35 -3.48
N GLN A 75 -19.68 -16.98 -2.19
CA GLN A 75 -20.71 -17.31 -1.20
C GLN A 75 -21.53 -16.11 -0.69
N LYS A 76 -21.08 -14.84 -0.86
CA LYS A 76 -21.64 -13.70 -0.11
C LYS A 76 -21.89 -12.42 -0.91
N SER A 77 -22.41 -12.48 -2.14
CA SER A 77 -22.92 -11.24 -2.77
C SER A 77 -24.02 -10.52 -1.96
N ASN A 78 -24.61 -11.20 -0.96
CA ASN A 78 -25.67 -10.66 -0.09
C ASN A 78 -25.18 -10.15 1.28
N GLU A 79 -23.89 -10.28 1.63
CA GLU A 79 -23.34 -9.84 2.93
C GLU A 79 -22.26 -8.76 2.83
N VAL A 80 -21.81 -8.41 1.62
CA VAL A 80 -20.88 -7.29 1.43
C VAL A 80 -21.64 -5.99 1.66
N THR A 81 -21.36 -5.32 2.78
CA THR A 81 -22.09 -4.10 3.21
C THR A 81 -21.62 -2.84 2.48
N HIS A 82 -20.37 -2.78 2.03
CA HIS A 82 -19.79 -1.60 1.39
C HIS A 82 -19.07 -1.96 0.09
N LYS A 83 -19.79 -1.74 -1.02
CA LYS A 83 -19.33 -1.95 -2.39
C LYS A 83 -19.34 -0.63 -3.15
N ILE A 84 -18.24 -0.29 -3.79
CA ILE A 84 -18.12 0.86 -4.69
C ILE A 84 -18.02 0.40 -6.15
N LYS A 85 -18.34 1.30 -7.07
CA LYS A 85 -18.32 1.07 -8.53
C LYS A 85 -17.52 2.19 -9.18
N GLY A 86 -16.67 1.88 -10.15
CA GLY A 86 -15.78 2.83 -10.82
C GLY A 86 -14.98 2.14 -11.92
N ASN A 87 -14.29 2.90 -12.76
CA ASN A 87 -13.33 2.44 -13.76
C ASN A 87 -11.94 2.30 -13.14
N PHE A 88 -11.80 1.39 -12.17
CA PHE A 88 -10.61 1.31 -11.31
C PHE A 88 -9.35 0.80 -12.03
N ASP A 89 -9.49 0.21 -13.22
CA ASP A 89 -8.38 -0.31 -14.01
C ASP A 89 -8.08 0.50 -15.28
N GLY A 90 -8.77 1.64 -15.46
CA GLY A 90 -8.55 2.55 -16.57
C GLY A 90 -9.05 2.05 -17.93
N THR A 91 -9.79 0.94 -18.01
CA THR A 91 -10.26 0.40 -19.30
C THR A 91 -11.51 1.07 -19.89
N GLY A 92 -12.17 1.94 -19.11
CA GLY A 92 -13.42 2.60 -19.44
C GLY A 92 -14.66 1.74 -19.17
N PHE A 93 -14.50 0.56 -18.57
CA PHE A 93 -15.59 -0.30 -18.13
C PHE A 93 -15.84 -0.15 -16.62
N ILE A 94 -17.04 -0.50 -16.18
CA ILE A 94 -17.39 -0.45 -14.76
C ILE A 94 -16.82 -1.69 -14.06
N ASP A 95 -15.94 -1.44 -13.11
CA ASP A 95 -15.45 -2.38 -12.11
C ASP A 95 -16.16 -2.16 -10.77
N TYR A 96 -15.89 -3.08 -9.85
CA TYR A 96 -16.35 -2.97 -8.47
C TYR A 96 -15.21 -3.17 -7.49
N ALA A 97 -15.27 -2.49 -6.35
CA ALA A 97 -14.39 -2.75 -5.22
C ALA A 97 -15.19 -2.93 -3.93
N PHE A 98 -14.70 -3.80 -3.05
CA PHE A 98 -15.30 -4.03 -1.74
C PHE A 98 -14.26 -4.49 -0.71
N ILE A 99 -14.59 -4.34 0.58
CA ILE A 99 -13.80 -4.89 1.68
C ILE A 99 -14.27 -6.33 1.91
N SER A 100 -13.35 -7.28 1.83
CA SER A 100 -13.65 -8.69 2.10
C SER A 100 -14.11 -8.87 3.56
N PRO A 101 -15.30 -9.44 3.82
CA PRO A 101 -15.81 -9.60 5.17
C PRO A 101 -15.00 -10.60 6.02
N ASN A 102 -14.27 -11.50 5.38
CA ASN A 102 -13.49 -12.52 6.08
C ASN A 102 -12.07 -12.06 6.42
N SER A 103 -11.52 -11.15 5.61
CA SER A 103 -10.08 -10.85 5.64
C SER A 103 -9.76 -9.37 5.77
N GLY A 104 -10.70 -8.46 5.52
CA GLY A 104 -10.45 -7.02 5.64
C GLY A 104 -9.65 -6.41 4.49
N HIS A 105 -9.32 -7.17 3.45
CA HIS A 105 -8.61 -6.65 2.29
C HIS A 105 -9.56 -6.09 1.24
N ILE A 106 -9.03 -5.26 0.34
CA ILE A 106 -9.80 -4.69 -0.76
C ILE A 106 -9.71 -5.66 -1.95
N VAL A 107 -10.88 -6.05 -2.45
CA VAL A 107 -11.03 -6.90 -3.64
C VAL A 107 -11.61 -6.04 -4.75
N PHE A 108 -10.94 -6.05 -5.90
CA PHE A 108 -11.43 -5.46 -7.14
C PHE A 108 -11.96 -6.56 -8.06
N SER A 109 -13.16 -6.36 -8.57
CA SER A 109 -13.84 -7.25 -9.50
C SER A 109 -13.97 -6.58 -10.87
N LYS A 110 -13.36 -7.21 -11.87
CA LYS A 110 -13.44 -6.86 -13.28
C LYS A 110 -14.20 -7.95 -14.03
N GLY A 111 -15.51 -7.79 -14.16
CA GLY A 111 -16.37 -8.79 -14.81
C GLY A 111 -16.34 -10.16 -14.11
N LYS A 112 -15.56 -11.11 -14.64
CA LYS A 112 -15.35 -12.46 -14.04
C LYS A 112 -13.96 -12.64 -13.41
N ALA A 113 -13.08 -11.66 -13.55
CA ALA A 113 -11.74 -11.68 -12.99
C ALA A 113 -11.73 -10.86 -11.70
N PHE A 114 -10.84 -11.23 -10.78
CA PHE A 114 -10.69 -10.57 -9.49
C PHE A 114 -9.22 -10.32 -9.21
N SER A 115 -8.93 -9.18 -8.59
CA SER A 115 -7.63 -8.87 -8.02
C SER A 115 -7.81 -8.49 -6.56
N VAL A 116 -6.87 -8.94 -5.73
CA VAL A 116 -6.89 -8.66 -4.30
C VAL A 116 -5.68 -7.81 -3.96
N VAL A 117 -5.93 -6.73 -3.23
CA VAL A 117 -4.93 -5.72 -2.93
C VAL A 117 -4.75 -5.63 -1.43
N ASP A 118 -3.49 -5.75 -1.01
CA ASP A 118 -3.07 -5.58 0.36
C ASP A 118 -2.37 -4.22 0.52
N LEU A 119 -3.16 -3.21 0.92
CA LEU A 119 -2.67 -1.84 1.17
C LEU A 119 -2.56 -1.55 2.65
N ILE A 120 -3.56 -2.02 3.39
CA ILE A 120 -3.74 -1.83 4.81
C ILE A 120 -4.76 -2.84 5.31
N GLU A 121 -4.61 -3.28 6.56
CA GLU A 121 -5.59 -4.11 7.24
C GLU A 121 -6.83 -3.29 7.59
N LEU A 122 -8.00 -3.65 7.04
CA LEU A 122 -9.27 -2.98 7.30
C LEU A 122 -10.18 -3.83 8.18
N ASN A 123 -11.02 -3.16 8.97
CA ASN A 123 -12.12 -3.81 9.66
C ASN A 123 -13.38 -3.76 8.78
N PRO A 124 -13.85 -4.90 8.23
CA PRO A 124 -14.98 -4.92 7.30
C PRO A 124 -16.32 -4.46 7.88
N ASN A 125 -16.44 -4.37 9.22
CA ASN A 125 -17.66 -3.92 9.88
C ASN A 125 -17.71 -2.41 10.09
N ASP A 126 -16.55 -1.75 10.13
CA ASP A 126 -16.41 -0.37 10.60
C ASP A 126 -15.78 0.54 9.54
N ASP A 127 -14.89 0.00 8.71
CA ASP A 127 -14.22 0.74 7.64
C ASP A 127 -15.07 0.75 6.37
N LYS A 128 -14.91 1.78 5.55
CA LYS A 128 -15.71 2.01 4.34
C LYS A 128 -14.85 2.43 3.16
N LEU A 129 -15.29 2.06 1.96
CA LEU A 129 -14.71 2.52 0.70
C LEU A 129 -15.56 3.64 0.08
N PHE A 130 -14.89 4.58 -0.55
CA PHE A 130 -15.48 5.70 -1.29
C PHE A 130 -14.80 5.81 -2.64
N GLU A 131 -15.59 5.95 -3.69
CA GLU A 131 -15.07 6.21 -5.04
C GLU A 131 -14.93 7.74 -5.24
N GLU A 132 -13.79 8.16 -5.79
CA GLU A 132 -13.37 9.56 -5.86
C GLU A 132 -13.28 10.11 -7.29
N GLY A 133 -13.48 9.26 -8.29
CA GLY A 133 -13.21 9.53 -9.70
C GLY A 133 -11.72 9.61 -10.01
N ASP A 134 -11.41 9.96 -11.25
CA ASP A 134 -10.04 10.19 -11.74
C ASP A 134 -9.46 11.53 -11.21
N LEU A 135 -8.82 11.48 -10.03
CA LEU A 135 -8.27 12.64 -9.32
C LEU A 135 -6.98 13.15 -9.98
N ASP A 136 -6.16 12.26 -10.54
CA ASP A 136 -4.84 12.59 -11.09
C ASP A 136 -4.74 12.63 -12.63
N ASN A 137 -5.84 12.29 -13.31
CA ASN A 137 -6.02 12.30 -14.76
C ASN A 137 -5.26 11.19 -15.51
N ASP A 138 -5.07 10.03 -14.89
CA ASP A 138 -4.48 8.86 -15.55
C ASP A 138 -5.49 8.04 -16.38
N GLY A 139 -6.79 8.31 -16.20
CA GLY A 139 -7.89 7.63 -16.89
C GLY A 139 -8.49 6.46 -16.11
N ALA A 140 -8.00 6.15 -14.92
CA ALA A 140 -8.59 5.25 -13.95
C ALA A 140 -9.26 6.05 -12.81
N ASP A 141 -10.30 5.48 -12.21
CA ASP A 141 -10.93 6.07 -11.03
C ASP A 141 -10.12 5.73 -9.77
N ASP A 142 -10.00 6.72 -8.88
CA ASP A 142 -9.33 6.61 -7.59
C ASP A 142 -10.33 6.31 -6.47
N PHE A 143 -9.82 5.97 -5.29
CA PHE A 143 -10.67 5.69 -4.14
C PHE A 143 -10.08 6.15 -2.81
N SER A 144 -10.96 6.35 -1.84
CA SER A 144 -10.60 6.58 -0.45
C SER A 144 -11.11 5.47 0.46
N VAL A 145 -10.40 5.27 1.56
CA VAL A 145 -10.80 4.45 2.69
C VAL A 145 -11.08 5.35 3.88
N TYR A 146 -12.29 5.28 4.42
CA TYR A 146 -12.57 5.80 5.76
C TYR A 146 -12.34 4.71 6.78
N ARG A 147 -11.55 4.99 7.80
CA ARG A 147 -11.27 4.06 8.89
C ARG A 147 -11.82 4.58 10.20
N TYR A 148 -12.68 3.78 10.81
CA TYR A 148 -13.20 4.07 12.13
C TYR A 148 -12.31 3.41 13.19
N LYS A 149 -11.67 4.22 14.03
CA LYS A 149 -10.78 3.73 15.09
C LYS A 149 -11.36 4.09 16.46
N LYS A 150 -12.05 3.14 17.08
CA LYS A 150 -12.63 3.33 18.41
C LYS A 150 -11.56 3.75 19.43
N GLY A 151 -11.72 4.93 20.03
CA GLY A 151 -10.81 5.46 21.05
C GLY A 151 -9.56 6.15 20.49
N TRP A 152 -9.47 6.30 19.17
CA TRP A 152 -8.41 7.02 18.45
C TRP A 152 -9.02 7.97 17.42
N HIS A 153 -8.20 8.71 16.68
CA HIS A 153 -8.67 9.52 15.55
C HIS A 153 -9.14 8.60 14.42
N ASN A 154 -10.27 8.94 13.80
CA ASN A 154 -10.68 8.33 12.53
C ASN A 154 -9.79 8.90 11.42
N GLU A 155 -9.69 8.24 10.28
CA GLU A 155 -8.86 8.73 9.17
C GLU A 155 -9.52 8.47 7.82
N ILE A 156 -9.25 9.33 6.85
CA ILE A 156 -9.53 9.11 5.44
C ILE A 156 -8.19 8.95 4.73
N ILE A 157 -8.00 7.83 4.03
CA ILE A 157 -6.78 7.55 3.26
C ILE A 157 -7.17 7.44 1.79
N THR A 158 -6.59 8.29 0.95
CA THR A 158 -6.84 8.28 -0.50
C THR A 158 -5.70 7.56 -1.21
N TYR A 159 -6.07 6.71 -2.18
CA TYR A 159 -5.17 5.96 -3.03
C TYR A 159 -5.38 6.37 -4.48
N LEU A 160 -4.28 6.62 -5.19
CA LEU A 160 -4.29 6.88 -6.62
C LEU A 160 -3.93 5.62 -7.38
N HIS A 161 -4.55 5.41 -8.53
CA HIS A 161 -4.18 4.34 -9.44
C HIS A 161 -2.76 4.55 -10.02
N SER A 162 -2.05 3.47 -10.35
CA SER A 162 -0.76 3.53 -11.05
C SER A 162 -0.38 2.19 -11.69
N ASP A 163 -0.03 2.19 -12.97
CA ASP A 163 0.24 0.96 -13.75
C ASP A 163 1.26 -0.02 -13.14
N ASN A 164 2.21 0.45 -12.33
CA ASN A 164 3.30 -0.38 -11.78
C ASN A 164 3.08 -0.83 -10.32
N GLU A 165 2.40 0.01 -9.54
CA GLU A 165 1.94 -0.29 -8.18
C GLU A 165 0.49 0.20 -8.17
N PRO A 166 -0.49 -0.71 -8.40
CA PRO A 166 -1.84 -0.34 -8.83
C PRO A 166 -2.50 0.69 -7.93
N TRP A 167 -2.06 0.83 -6.68
CA TRP A 167 -2.57 1.81 -5.74
C TRP A 167 -1.44 2.42 -4.91
N THR A 168 -1.26 3.73 -5.05
CA THR A 168 -0.29 4.51 -4.26
C THR A 168 -1.03 5.37 -3.24
N ARG A 169 -0.67 5.24 -1.95
CA ARG A 169 -1.21 6.14 -0.91
C ARG A 169 -0.80 7.58 -1.19
N CYS A 170 -1.79 8.44 -1.33
CA CYS A 170 -1.62 9.79 -1.85
C CYS A 170 -1.84 10.86 -0.76
N LEU A 171 -2.79 10.60 0.14
CA LEU A 171 -3.23 11.53 1.18
C LEU A 171 -3.73 10.75 2.40
N THR A 172 -3.50 11.31 3.58
CA THR A 172 -4.17 10.91 4.82
C THR A 172 -4.73 12.15 5.49
N ILE A 173 -6.02 12.13 5.81
CA ILE A 173 -6.73 13.16 6.57
C ILE A 173 -7.07 12.56 7.92
N ASP A 174 -6.51 13.11 9.00
CA ASP A 174 -6.87 12.73 10.36
C ASP A 174 -8.15 13.47 10.76
N LEU A 175 -9.15 12.72 11.21
CA LEU A 175 -10.40 13.22 11.75
C LEU A 175 -10.36 13.12 13.28
N ASN A 176 -11.03 14.01 13.99
CA ASN A 176 -11.03 13.94 15.45
C ASN A 176 -11.68 12.63 15.95
N SER A 177 -11.29 12.15 17.13
CA SER A 177 -11.75 10.87 17.68
C SER A 177 -13.27 10.79 17.91
N ASP A 178 -13.92 11.93 18.05
CA ASP A 178 -15.36 12.10 18.23
C ASP A 178 -16.07 12.50 16.92
N GLU A 179 -15.32 12.77 15.84
CA GLU A 179 -15.87 13.12 14.54
C GLU A 179 -16.43 11.88 13.84
N LYS A 180 -17.75 11.77 13.85
CA LYS A 180 -18.48 10.90 12.93
C LYS A 180 -18.82 11.69 11.68
N ALA A 181 -18.00 11.55 10.65
CA ALA A 181 -18.30 12.10 9.33
C ALA A 181 -19.42 11.28 8.67
N SER A 182 -20.40 11.93 8.04
CA SER A 182 -21.36 11.24 7.20
C SER A 182 -20.71 10.81 5.89
N ASP A 183 -21.35 9.90 5.16
CA ASP A 183 -20.84 9.45 3.86
C ASP A 183 -20.74 10.62 2.86
N GLU A 184 -21.66 11.59 2.93
CA GLU A 184 -21.60 12.82 2.13
C GLU A 184 -20.44 13.74 2.54
N ASP A 185 -20.14 13.85 3.84
CA ASP A 185 -19.00 14.64 4.32
C ASP A 185 -17.69 14.03 3.83
N ILE A 186 -17.55 12.71 3.95
CA ILE A 186 -16.35 11.97 3.51
C ILE A 186 -16.12 12.18 2.01
N LYS A 187 -17.16 12.02 1.17
CA LYS A 187 -17.07 12.26 -0.28
C LYS A 187 -16.74 13.70 -0.66
N ALA A 188 -17.04 14.66 0.21
CA ALA A 188 -16.68 16.06 -0.02
C ALA A 188 -15.25 16.39 0.46
N ARG A 189 -14.59 15.50 1.20
CA ARG A 189 -13.26 15.75 1.78
C ARG A 189 -12.15 15.74 0.75
N VAL A 190 -12.29 15.05 -0.36
CA VAL A 190 -11.28 14.98 -1.41
C VAL A 190 -11.94 15.33 -2.73
N PHE A 191 -11.33 16.22 -3.51
CA PHE A 191 -11.90 16.63 -4.79
C PHE A 191 -10.86 17.21 -5.72
N ARG A 192 -11.13 17.09 -7.01
CA ARG A 192 -10.32 17.70 -8.06
C ARG A 192 -10.88 19.07 -8.47
N LYS A 193 -10.00 20.06 -8.62
CA LYS A 193 -10.35 21.38 -9.16
C LYS A 193 -9.17 21.96 -9.94
N ASN A 194 -9.43 22.46 -11.15
CA ASN A 194 -8.40 23.09 -12.00
C ASN A 194 -7.12 22.24 -12.17
N GLY A 195 -7.29 20.93 -12.36
CA GLY A 195 -6.17 19.99 -12.56
C GLY A 195 -5.31 19.74 -11.31
N LYS A 196 -5.82 20.07 -10.12
CA LYS A 196 -5.16 19.78 -8.84
C LYS A 196 -6.10 19.05 -7.90
N ILE A 197 -5.52 18.21 -7.06
CA ILE A 197 -6.23 17.54 -5.98
C ILE A 197 -6.27 18.48 -4.78
N TYR A 198 -7.46 18.62 -4.21
CA TYR A 198 -7.73 19.37 -2.99
C TYR A 198 -8.33 18.46 -1.94
N PHE A 199 -8.16 18.85 -0.68
CA PHE A 199 -8.81 18.22 0.44
C PHE A 199 -9.29 19.22 1.49
N LEU A 200 -10.33 18.84 2.25
CA LEU A 200 -10.85 19.63 3.36
C LEU A 200 -10.28 19.14 4.69
N ASP A 201 -9.43 19.97 5.26
CA ASP A 201 -8.80 19.72 6.55
C ASP A 201 -9.46 20.56 7.66
N LYS A 202 -9.52 20.03 8.88
CA LYS A 202 -9.99 20.79 10.03
C LYS A 202 -8.85 21.60 10.63
N ILE A 203 -9.05 22.90 10.73
CA ILE A 203 -8.16 23.78 11.49
C ILE A 203 -8.93 24.35 12.66
N LYS A 204 -8.29 24.35 13.83
CA LYS A 204 -8.78 25.01 15.03
C LYS A 204 -8.56 26.52 14.90
N ASP A 205 -9.62 27.29 15.02
CA ASP A 205 -9.53 28.74 15.11
C ASP A 205 -9.04 29.12 16.52
N GLU A 206 -7.87 29.74 16.62
CA GLU A 206 -7.27 30.09 17.91
C GLU A 206 -8.06 31.15 18.68
N LYS A 207 -8.89 31.94 18.00
CA LYS A 207 -9.67 33.01 18.64
C LYS A 207 -10.98 32.50 19.20
N THR A 208 -11.69 31.65 18.45
CA THR A 208 -13.00 31.13 18.86
C THR A 208 -12.91 29.76 19.51
N ASN A 209 -11.76 29.08 19.40
CA ASN A 209 -11.55 27.70 19.82
C ASN A 209 -12.46 26.69 19.09
N GLU A 210 -13.08 27.11 17.98
CA GLU A 210 -13.94 26.29 17.12
C GLU A 210 -13.15 25.68 15.96
N TYR A 211 -13.61 24.56 15.42
CA TYR A 211 -13.00 23.95 14.23
C TYR A 211 -13.71 24.41 12.97
N LYS A 212 -12.94 24.71 11.93
CA LYS A 212 -13.45 25.02 10.59
C LYS A 212 -12.78 24.16 9.53
N LEU A 213 -13.53 23.81 8.50
CA LEU A 213 -12.97 23.17 7.31
C LEU A 213 -12.29 24.20 6.43
N VAL A 214 -11.07 23.90 6.03
CA VAL A 214 -10.32 24.69 5.05
C VAL A 214 -9.88 23.80 3.90
N SER A 215 -9.93 24.35 2.70
CA SER A 215 -9.41 23.66 1.52
C SER A 215 -7.90 23.82 1.42
N LYS A 216 -7.20 22.70 1.26
CA LYS A 216 -5.76 22.62 1.01
C LYS A 216 -5.54 21.92 -0.32
N SER A 217 -4.58 22.39 -1.13
CA SER A 217 -4.17 21.68 -2.34
C SER A 217 -3.04 20.71 -2.02
N LEU A 218 -3.07 19.53 -2.63
CA LEU A 218 -1.92 18.66 -2.67
C LEU A 218 -0.86 19.29 -3.60
N ASN A 219 0.31 19.65 -3.06
CA ASN A 219 1.41 20.09 -3.92
C ASN A 219 1.94 18.87 -4.66
N SER A 220 1.99 18.96 -6.00
CA SER A 220 2.43 17.92 -6.94
C SER A 220 3.41 16.90 -6.35
N PHE A 221 3.08 15.61 -6.46
CA PHE A 221 3.95 14.51 -6.08
C PHE A 221 5.37 14.72 -6.63
N LYS A 222 6.36 14.79 -5.74
CA LYS A 222 7.73 14.46 -6.15
C LYS A 222 7.79 12.94 -6.24
N ALA A 223 7.65 12.45 -7.47
CA ALA A 223 8.09 11.10 -7.84
C ALA A 223 9.57 10.88 -7.44
#